data_AF-A0A0B8P1C6-F1
#
_entry.id   AF-A0A0B8P1C6-F1
#
_cell.length_a   1.000
_cell.length_b   1.000
_cell.length_c   1.000
_cell.angle_alpha   90.00
_cell.angle_beta   90.00
_cell.angle_gamma   90.00
#
_symmetry.space_group_name_H-M   'P 1'
#
loop_
_entity.id
_entity.type
_entity.pdbx_description
1 polymer ?
#
loop_
_entity_poly.entity_id
_entity_poly.type
_entity_poly.pdbx_seq_one_letter_code
_entity_poly.pdbx_strand_id
1 'polypeptide(L)'
;MRGVRGGRIGMIFQEPMVSLNPLHKIGRQLVETVEIHRGVRANKAKDLALTWLNKVGIRNPEQKINAYPHELSGGERQRVMIALLSLTNLSCLLPTSLLLP
;
A
#
# COMPACT_ATOMS: atom_id res chain seq x y z
N MET A 1 -24.52 34.04 -6.55
CA MET A 1 -23.82 33.12 -7.47
C MET A 1 -23.27 31.96 -6.65
N ARG A 2 -23.54 30.73 -7.10
CA ARG A 2 -23.47 29.46 -6.36
C ARG A 2 -22.05 29.11 -5.87
N GLY A 3 -21.99 28.43 -4.72
CA GLY A 3 -20.79 28.02 -4.04
C GLY A 3 -19.98 26.94 -4.75
N VAL A 4 -18.66 27.10 -4.69
CA VAL A 4 -17.71 26.02 -4.88
C VAL A 4 -16.91 25.93 -3.57
N ARG A 5 -17.48 25.25 -2.57
CA ARG A 5 -16.67 24.77 -1.44
C ARG A 5 -15.87 23.60 -2.00
N GLY A 6 -14.56 23.78 -2.11
CA GLY A 6 -13.59 22.77 -2.55
C GLY A 6 -13.56 21.55 -1.63
N GLY A 7 -14.62 20.74 -1.69
CA GLY A 7 -14.71 19.40 -1.14
C GLY A 7 -13.82 18.45 -1.94
N ARG A 8 -12.50 18.63 -1.75
CA ARG A 8 -11.46 17.61 -1.94
C ARG A 8 -11.47 16.92 -3.30
N ILE A 9 -10.98 17.68 -4.28
CA ILE A 9 -10.16 17.24 -5.43
C ILE A 9 -9.93 15.72 -5.45
N GLY A 10 -10.74 15.01 -6.24
CA GLY A 10 -10.43 13.63 -6.64
C GLY A 10 -9.33 13.68 -7.69
N MET A 11 -8.08 13.62 -7.26
CA MET A 11 -6.95 13.52 -8.18
C MET A 11 -6.93 12.11 -8.77
N ILE A 12 -7.28 11.98 -10.05
CA ILE A 12 -7.00 10.76 -10.82
C ILE A 12 -5.53 10.84 -11.18
N PHE A 13 -4.70 10.21 -10.36
CA PHE A 13 -3.29 10.02 -10.70
C PHE A 13 -3.26 9.10 -11.91
N GLN A 14 -2.72 9.61 -13.01
CA GLN A 14 -2.26 8.75 -14.09
C GLN A 14 -1.22 7.82 -13.46
N GLU A 15 -1.64 6.55 -13.37
CA GLU A 15 -0.89 5.35 -12.94
C GLU A 15 -0.50 5.28 -11.46
N PRO A 16 -1.31 4.60 -10.62
CA PRO A 16 -0.80 3.35 -10.01
C PRO A 16 -1.94 2.35 -9.68
N MET A 17 -2.79 2.01 -10.65
CA MET A 17 -3.91 1.09 -10.41
C MET A 17 -3.55 -0.41 -10.42
N VAL A 18 -2.27 -0.79 -10.57
CA VAL A 18 -1.89 -2.18 -10.93
C VAL A 18 -0.87 -2.81 -9.98
N SER A 19 -1.10 -2.76 -8.66
CA SER A 19 -0.39 -3.69 -7.75
C SER A 19 -1.23 -4.27 -6.62
N LEU A 20 -2.33 -3.60 -6.24
CA LEU A 20 -3.28 -4.13 -5.26
C LEU A 20 -4.40 -4.89 -5.97
N ASN A 21 -4.51 -6.18 -5.71
CA ASN A 21 -5.63 -7.01 -6.13
C ASN A 21 -6.92 -6.54 -5.44
N PRO A 22 -7.95 -6.08 -6.18
CA PRO A 22 -9.17 -5.53 -5.62
C PRO A 22 -10.04 -6.59 -4.91
N LEU A 23 -9.83 -7.87 -5.21
CA LEU A 23 -10.57 -8.99 -4.62
C LEU A 23 -9.96 -9.46 -3.29
N HIS A 24 -8.79 -8.93 -2.91
CA HIS A 24 -8.09 -9.32 -1.69
C HIS A 24 -7.99 -8.17 -0.69
N LYS A 25 -8.06 -8.53 0.60
CA LYS A 25 -7.81 -7.60 1.71
C LYS A 25 -6.37 -7.10 1.66
N ILE A 26 -6.16 -5.86 2.07
CA ILE A 26 -4.83 -5.23 2.11
C ILE A 26 -3.86 -6.03 2.98
N GLY A 27 -4.31 -6.50 4.14
CA GLY A 27 -3.49 -7.30 5.03
C GLY A 27 -3.00 -8.60 4.44
N ARG A 28 -3.84 -9.27 3.66
CA ARG A 28 -3.45 -10.53 2.98
C ARG A 28 -2.31 -10.28 2.02
N GLN A 29 -2.41 -9.21 1.24
CA GLN A 29 -1.39 -8.84 0.25
C GLN A 29 -0.08 -8.41 0.90
N LEU A 30 -0.13 -7.67 2.01
CA LEU A 30 1.07 -7.29 2.78
C LEU A 30 1.73 -8.52 3.43
N VAL A 31 0.95 -9.42 4.01
CA VAL A 31 1.44 -10.66 4.64
C VAL A 31 2.09 -11.56 3.60
N GLU A 32 1.41 -11.81 2.48
CA GLU A 32 1.92 -12.63 1.37
C GLU A 32 3.22 -12.03 0.81
N THR A 33 3.29 -10.71 0.69
CA THR A 33 4.51 -10.01 0.26
C THR A 33 5.67 -10.25 1.23
N VAL A 34 5.41 -10.18 2.55
CA VAL A 34 6.42 -10.43 3.59
C VAL A 34 6.86 -11.90 3.58
N GLU A 35 5.92 -12.83 3.44
CA GLU A 35 6.20 -14.26 3.39
C GLU A 35 7.11 -14.60 2.19
N ILE A 36 6.77 -14.09 1.01
CA ILE A 36 7.52 -14.33 -0.23
C ILE A 36 8.92 -13.70 -0.17
N HIS A 37 9.03 -12.43 0.22
CA HIS A 37 10.28 -11.67 0.08
C HIS A 37 11.22 -11.78 1.29
N ARG A 38 10.70 -12.14 2.47
CA ARG A 38 11.50 -12.20 3.70
C ARG A 38 11.53 -13.59 4.35
N GLY A 39 10.77 -14.56 3.85
CA GLY A 39 10.74 -15.92 4.40
C GLY A 39 10.25 -15.99 5.85
N VAL A 40 9.48 -14.99 6.30
CA VAL A 40 9.02 -14.87 7.68
C VAL A 40 7.70 -15.65 7.85
N ARG A 41 7.55 -16.40 8.94
CA ARG A 41 6.29 -17.13 9.27
C ARG A 41 5.09 -16.18 9.41
N ALA A 42 3.91 -16.65 8.99
CA ALA A 42 2.63 -15.93 8.94
C ALA A 42 2.32 -15.02 10.14
N ASN A 43 2.51 -15.49 11.38
CA ASN A 43 2.22 -14.70 12.58
C ASN A 43 3.11 -13.44 12.66
N LYS A 44 4.42 -13.59 12.42
CA LYS A 44 5.35 -12.46 12.39
C LYS A 44 5.14 -11.56 11.16
N ALA A 45 4.67 -12.13 10.05
CA ALA A 45 4.35 -11.36 8.85
C ALA A 45 3.17 -10.40 9.07
N LYS A 46 2.16 -10.82 9.84
CA LYS A 46 1.04 -9.95 10.21
C LYS A 46 1.47 -8.78 11.11
N ASP A 47 2.31 -9.05 12.11
CA ASP A 47 2.84 -8.00 12.99
C ASP A 47 3.70 -6.98 12.23
N LEU A 48 4.51 -7.48 11.28
CA LEU A 48 5.27 -6.63 10.37
C LEU A 48 4.35 -5.80 9.47
N ALA A 49 3.31 -6.38 8.90
CA ALA A 49 2.33 -5.65 8.09
C ALA A 49 1.66 -4.52 8.90
N LEU A 50 1.24 -4.78 10.14
CA LEU A 50 0.68 -3.76 11.03
C LEU A 50 1.70 -2.66 11.36
N THR A 51 2.95 -3.05 11.63
CA THR A 51 4.04 -2.10 11.87
C THR A 51 4.26 -1.19 10.68
N TRP A 52 4.23 -1.73 9.46
CA TRP A 52 4.38 -0.95 8.24
C TRP A 52 3.19 -0.04 7.95
N LEU A 53 1.96 -0.50 8.17
CA LEU A 53 0.76 0.34 8.07
C LEU A 53 0.82 1.53 9.03
N ASN A 54 1.29 1.31 10.26
CA ASN A 54 1.56 2.39 11.22
C ASN A 54 2.65 3.35 10.70
N LYS A 55 3.77 2.82 10.21
CA LYS A 55 4.89 3.64 9.70
C LYS A 55 4.49 4.55 8.55
N VAL A 56 3.65 4.07 7.63
CA VAL A 56 3.19 4.91 6.52
C VAL A 56 2.10 5.89 6.93
N GLY A 57 1.56 5.81 8.16
CA GLY A 57 0.56 6.74 8.68
C GLY A 57 -0.89 6.35 8.36
N ILE A 58 -1.18 5.05 8.25
CA ILE A 58 -2.57 4.57 8.18
C ILE A 58 -3.19 4.63 9.58
N ARG A 59 -4.32 5.33 9.68
CA ARG A 59 -5.11 5.38 10.92
C ARG A 59 -5.78 4.03 11.13
N ASN A 60 -5.83 3.56 12.38
CA ASN A 60 -6.44 2.29 12.79
C ASN A 60 -5.95 1.10 11.93
N PRO A 61 -4.64 0.81 11.90
CA PRO A 61 -4.07 -0.25 11.05
C PRO A 61 -4.70 -1.62 11.32
N GLU A 62 -5.09 -1.92 12.56
CA GLU A 62 -5.76 -3.17 12.94
C GLU A 62 -7.13 -3.36 12.28
N GLN A 63 -7.82 -2.25 11.98
CA GLN A 63 -9.07 -2.28 11.23
C GLN A 63 -8.76 -2.29 9.73
N LYS A 64 -7.86 -1.42 9.28
CA LYS A 64 -7.53 -1.23 7.85
C LYS A 64 -6.79 -2.42 7.22
N ILE A 65 -6.14 -3.28 8.01
CA ILE A 65 -5.57 -4.54 7.54
C ILE A 65 -6.65 -5.48 6.95
N ASN A 66 -7.89 -5.36 7.41
CA ASN A 66 -9.03 -6.14 6.94
C ASN A 66 -9.80 -5.48 5.80
N ALA A 67 -9.45 -4.24 5.44
CA ALA A 67 -10.11 -3.48 4.40
C ALA A 67 -9.69 -3.95 3.00
N TYR A 68 -10.57 -3.76 2.03
CA TYR A 68 -10.27 -3.89 0.60
C TYR A 68 -9.72 -2.59 0.02
N PRO A 69 -9.02 -2.62 -1.13
CA PRO A 69 -8.47 -1.42 -1.75
C PRO A 69 -9.51 -0.32 -2.02
N HIS A 70 -10.75 -0.69 -2.35
CA HIS A 70 -11.84 0.26 -2.64
C HIS A 70 -12.39 0.93 -1.37
N GLU A 71 -12.12 0.40 -0.18
CA GLU A 71 -12.54 0.96 1.11
C GLU A 71 -11.50 1.96 1.67
N LEU A 72 -10.39 2.15 0.96
CA LEU A 72 -9.35 3.11 1.28
C LEU A 72 -9.52 4.39 0.48
N SER A 73 -9.32 5.54 1.14
CA SER A 73 -9.16 6.82 0.45
C SER A 73 -7.98 6.78 -0.52
N GLY A 74 -7.95 7.67 -1.51
CA GLY A 74 -6.82 7.74 -2.48
C GLY A 74 -5.46 7.87 -1.80
N GLY A 75 -5.36 8.74 -0.77
CA GLY A 75 -4.12 8.89 -0.01
C GLY A 75 -3.76 7.67 0.86
N GLU A 76 -4.75 6.93 1.37
CA GLU A 76 -4.48 5.67 2.07
C GLU A 76 -3.97 4.59 1.10
N ARG A 77 -4.55 4.49 -0.09
CA ARG A 77 -4.06 3.55 -1.13
C ARG A 77 -2.61 3.83 -1.50
N GLN A 78 -2.25 5.10 -1.70
CA GLN A 78 -0.86 5.49 -2.00
C GLN A 78 0.09 5.10 -0.86
N ARG A 79 -0.30 5.35 0.40
CA ARG A 79 0.50 4.95 1.57
C ARG A 79 0.68 3.44 1.67
N VAL A 80 -0.39 2.67 1.42
CA VAL A 80 -0.31 1.21 1.40
C VAL A 80 0.62 0.72 0.29
N MET A 81 0.59 1.36 -0.89
CA MET A 81 1.52 1.02 -1.97
C MET A 81 2.98 1.27 -1.57
N ILE A 82 3.26 2.39 -0.89
CA ILE A 82 4.60 2.68 -0.35
C ILE A 82 5.02 1.61 0.67
N ALA A 83 4.11 1.18 1.55
CA ALA A 83 4.37 0.10 2.50
C ALA A 83 4.72 -1.21 1.78
N LEU A 84 3.93 -1.58 0.77
CA LEU A 84 4.14 -2.78 -0.05
C LEU A 84 5.51 -2.76 -0.74
N LEU A 85 5.86 -1.62 -1.35
CA LEU A 85 7.14 -1.40 -2.03
C LEU A 85 8.34 -1.46 -1.07
N SER A 86 8.15 -0.98 0.16
CA SER A 86 9.18 -1.03 1.19
C SER A 86 9.37 -2.44 1.76
N LEU A 87 8.32 -3.26 1.71
CA LEU A 87 8.32 -4.65 2.16
C LEU A 87 9.02 -5.58 1.16
N THR A 88 8.85 -5.34 -0.13
CA THR A 88 9.46 -6.14 -1.21
C THR A 88 10.98 -6.00 -1.30
N ASN A 89 11.61 -5.04 -0.59
CA ASN A 89 12.98 -4.59 -0.85
C ASN A 89 13.13 -4.26 -2.33
N LEU A 90 12.82 -3.02 -2.71
CA LEU A 90 12.95 -2.52 -4.08
C LEU A 90 14.43 -2.39 -4.53
N SER A 91 15.24 -3.42 -4.33
CA SER A 91 16.47 -3.66 -5.08
C SER A 91 16.23 -4.55 -6.30
N CYS A 92 15.04 -5.15 -6.46
CA CYS A 92 14.77 -6.11 -7.55
C CYS A 92 13.82 -5.61 -8.66
N LEU A 93 13.29 -4.38 -8.59
CA LEU A 93 12.31 -3.88 -9.60
C LEU A 93 12.54 -2.42 -10.02
N LEU A 94 13.81 -2.01 -10.12
CA LEU A 94 14.18 -1.05 -11.14
C LEU A 94 15.08 -1.84 -12.11
N PRO A 95 14.73 -1.97 -13.41
CA PRO A 95 15.73 -2.42 -14.36
C PRO A 95 16.93 -1.47 -14.21
N THR A 96 18.08 -2.02 -13.90
CA THR A 96 19.36 -1.32 -13.71
C THR A 96 19.79 -0.51 -14.95
N SER A 97 18.99 -0.50 -16.02
CA SER A 97 19.16 0.26 -17.25
C SER A 97 18.64 1.70 -17.22
N LEU A 98 18.06 2.19 -16.12
CA LEU A 98 17.53 3.57 -16.03
C LEU A 98 18.21 4.45 -14.96
N LEU A 99 19.36 4.02 -14.44
CA LEU A 99 20.14 4.82 -13.50
C LEU A 99 21.66 4.65 -13.71
N LEU A 100 22.13 5.06 -14.90
CA LEU A 100 23.46 5.62 -15.06
C LEU A 100 23.35 6.94 -15.87
N PRO A 101 24.20 7.94 -15.57
CA PRO A 101 24.13 9.29 -16.12
C PRO A 101 24.46 9.39 -17.61
#